data_AF-A0A2Z3UQH2-F1
#
_entry.id   AF-A0A2Z3UQH2-F1
#
_cell.length_a   1.000
_cell.length_b   1.000
_cell.length_c   1.000
_cell.angle_alpha   90.00
_cell.angle_beta   90.00
_cell.angle_gamma   90.00
#
_symmetry.space_group_name_H-M   'P 1'
#
loop_
_entity.id
_entity.type
_entity.pdbx_description
1 polymer ?
#
loop_
_entity_poly.entity_id
_entity_poly.type
_entity_poly.pdbx_seq_one_letter_code
_entity_poly.pdbx_strand_id
1 'polypeptide(L)'
;MNPVLTTPVLVRGRQLDGPGELRFGDPAVEELLLDPAEDAVPGGWREYPSLTRLRAPGCYAYQIDAAAGSFTVVFRAVGPVVAPTHS
;
A
#
# COMPACT_ATOMS: atom_id res chain seq x y z
N MET A 1 23.79 -1.28 7.41
CA MET A 1 22.91 -0.30 8.08
C MET A 1 21.50 -0.80 7.95
N ASN A 2 20.79 -0.94 9.06
CA ASN A 2 19.38 -1.29 9.04
C ASN A 2 18.59 0.01 8.90
N PRO A 3 17.86 0.24 7.79
CA PRO A 3 17.10 1.48 7.64
C PRO A 3 15.96 1.49 8.66
N VAL A 4 16.12 2.30 9.71
CA VAL A 4 15.06 2.52 10.69
C VAL A 4 14.10 3.56 10.13
N LEU A 5 12.83 3.20 9.98
CA LEU A 5 11.79 4.19 9.78
C LEU A 5 11.67 5.02 11.06
N THR A 6 11.94 6.32 11.00
CA THR A 6 11.85 7.24 12.15
C THR A 6 10.72 8.24 12.03
N THR A 7 10.09 8.31 10.86
CA THR A 7 8.97 9.21 10.55
C THR A 7 7.88 8.40 9.86
N PRO A 8 6.59 8.72 10.07
CA PRO A 8 5.51 8.04 9.37
C PRO A 8 5.67 8.12 7.85
N VAL A 9 5.22 7.08 7.17
CA VAL A 9 5.13 7.03 5.70
C VAL A 9 3.68 6.78 5.32
N LEU A 10 3.13 7.65 4.47
CA LEU A 10 1.78 7.51 3.94
C LEU A 10 1.83 6.85 2.56
N VAL A 11 1.06 5.79 2.37
CA VAL A 11 0.93 5.11 1.09
C VAL A 11 -0.52 5.23 0.60
N ARG A 12 -0.67 5.70 -0.63
CA ARG A 12 -1.96 5.83 -1.33
C ARG A 12 -1.85 5.12 -2.66
N GLY A 13 -2.97 4.74 -3.26
CA GLY A 13 -2.91 4.12 -4.58
C GLY A 13 -4.13 4.37 -5.43
N ARG A 14 -3.95 4.16 -6.74
CA ARG A 14 -5.03 4.24 -7.74
C ARG A 14 -4.71 3.41 -8.97
N GLN A 15 -5.74 3.07 -9.74
CA GLN A 15 -5.55 2.64 -11.11
C GLN A 15 -5.14 3.83 -12.00
N LEU A 16 -4.22 3.60 -12.92
CA LEU A 16 -3.71 4.60 -13.86
C LEU A 16 -4.39 4.50 -15.23
N ASP A 17 -4.81 3.30 -15.62
CA ASP A 17 -5.42 3.00 -16.92
C ASP A 17 -6.93 2.75 -16.84
N GLY A 18 -7.57 3.15 -15.74
CA GLY A 18 -9.00 2.95 -15.51
C GLY A 18 -9.48 3.57 -14.20
N PRO A 19 -10.79 3.44 -13.90
CA PRO A 19 -11.40 4.01 -12.70
C PRO A 19 -11.33 3.10 -11.46
N GLY A 20 -10.65 1.96 -11.55
CA GLY A 20 -10.61 0.97 -10.46
C GLY A 20 -9.86 1.49 -9.23
N GLU A 21 -10.33 1.03 -8.09
CA GLU A 21 -9.75 1.39 -6.80
C GLU A 21 -8.58 0.48 -6.43
N LEU A 22 -7.66 1.06 -5.65
CA LEU A 22 -6.64 0.33 -4.91
C LEU A 22 -6.87 0.66 -3.44
N ARG A 23 -7.03 -0.38 -2.62
CA ARG A 23 -7.26 -0.26 -1.16
C ARG A 23 -6.21 -1.07 -0.40
N PHE A 24 -6.09 -0.81 0.89
CA PHE A 24 -5.12 -1.46 1.77
C PHE A 24 -5.77 -2.15 2.96
N GLY A 25 -5.12 -3.18 3.51
CA GLY A 25 -5.49 -3.78 4.80
C GLY A 25 -6.84 -4.52 4.81
N ASP A 26 -7.18 -5.12 5.96
CA ASP A 26 -8.47 -5.76 6.25
C ASP A 26 -8.98 -5.27 7.63
N PRO A 27 -10.05 -4.46 7.71
CA PRO A 27 -10.91 -4.01 6.61
C PRO A 27 -10.18 -3.10 5.61
N ALA A 28 -10.74 -3.00 4.40
CA ALA A 28 -10.15 -2.23 3.32
C ALA A 28 -10.22 -0.71 3.58
N VAL A 29 -9.08 -0.03 3.55
CA VAL A 29 -8.93 1.43 3.72
C VAL A 29 -8.27 2.08 2.49
N GLU A 30 -8.39 3.40 2.35
CA GLU A 30 -7.84 4.16 1.21
C GLU A 30 -6.35 4.40 1.30
N GLU A 31 -5.85 4.52 2.53
CA GLU A 31 -4.50 4.92 2.82
C GLU A 31 -3.89 3.96 3.84
N LEU A 32 -2.64 3.58 3.59
CA LEU A 32 -1.85 2.79 4.52
C LEU A 32 -0.83 3.72 5.18
N LEU A 33 -0.92 3.85 6.50
CA LEU A 33 0.07 4.56 7.31
C LEU A 33 1.06 3.55 7.87
N LEU A 34 2.35 3.73 7.56
CA LEU A 34 3.42 2.98 8.19
C LEU A 34 3.95 3.82 9.35
N ASP A 35 3.48 3.54 10.57
CA ASP A 35 3.89 4.29 11.75
C ASP A 35 5.15 3.66 12.38
N PRO A 36 6.25 4.41 12.54
CA PRO A 36 7.42 3.95 13.28
C PRO A 36 7.14 3.60 14.76
N ALA A 37 6.01 4.02 15.33
CA ALA A 37 5.60 3.64 16.69
C ALA A 37 4.93 2.26 16.76
N GLU A 38 4.35 1.76 15.66
CA GLU A 38 3.46 0.58 15.71
C GLU A 38 4.18 -0.77 15.53
N ASP A 39 5.35 -0.82 14.90
CA ASP A 39 6.03 -2.10 14.52
C ASP A 39 7.46 -2.27 15.06
N ALA A 40 7.72 -1.87 16.30
CA ALA A 40 9.01 -2.16 16.95
C ALA A 40 9.06 -3.60 17.49
N VAL A 41 9.32 -4.59 16.63
CA VAL A 41 9.78 -5.91 17.11
C VAL A 41 11.23 -5.75 17.63
N PRO A 42 11.57 -6.25 18.84
CA PRO A 42 12.93 -6.20 19.35
C PRO A 42 13.90 -6.91 18.39
N GLY A 43 14.94 -6.22 17.91
CA GLY A 43 15.93 -6.78 16.96
C GLY A 43 16.14 -5.97 15.68
N GLY A 44 15.34 -4.93 15.46
CA GLY A 44 15.60 -3.87 14.48
C GLY A 44 14.99 -4.09 13.09
N TRP A 45 14.71 -5.32 12.67
CA TRP A 45 13.93 -5.54 11.45
C TRP A 45 12.48 -5.12 11.68
N ARG A 46 12.00 -4.18 10.86
CA ARG A 46 10.59 -3.74 10.86
C ARG A 46 9.93 -4.32 9.63
N GLU A 47 9.04 -5.28 9.86
CA GLU A 47 8.12 -5.79 8.84
C GLU A 47 6.78 -5.09 9.06
N TYR A 48 6.25 -4.46 8.01
CA TYR A 48 4.92 -3.86 8.00
C TYR A 48 4.02 -4.70 7.10
N PRO A 49 3.57 -5.90 7.55
CA PRO A 49 2.74 -6.76 6.74
C PRO A 49 1.45 -6.03 6.38
N SER A 50 1.31 -5.72 5.09
CA SER A 50 0.17 -4.99 4.56
C SER A 50 -0.40 -5.73 3.36
N LEU A 51 -1.70 -5.55 3.14
CA LEU A 51 -2.42 -6.14 2.02
C LEU A 51 -2.73 -5.05 1.00
N THR A 52 -2.44 -5.30 -0.27
CA THR A 52 -3.02 -4.53 -1.37
C THR A 52 -4.25 -5.27 -1.88
N ARG A 53 -5.37 -4.55 -2.01
CA ARG A 53 -6.64 -5.08 -2.50
C ARG A 53 -7.01 -4.41 -3.82
N LEU A 54 -7.21 -5.24 -4.84
CA LEU A 54 -7.58 -4.85 -6.20
C LEU A 54 -8.80 -5.66 -6.63
N ARG A 55 -9.69 -5.05 -7.42
CA ARG A 55 -10.89 -5.74 -7.96
C ARG A 55 -10.75 -6.15 -9.42
N ALA A 56 -9.75 -5.65 -10.13
CA ALA A 56 -9.57 -5.91 -11.55
C ALA A 56 -8.09 -5.90 -11.95
N PRO A 57 -7.73 -6.53 -13.09
CA PRO A 57 -6.45 -6.32 -13.74
C PRO A 57 -6.32 -4.88 -14.26
N GLY A 58 -5.09 -4.41 -14.38
CA GLY A 58 -4.80 -3.05 -14.87
C GLY A 58 -3.42 -2.57 -14.45
N CYS A 59 -3.10 -1.34 -14.84
CA CYS A 59 -1.92 -0.61 -14.39
C CYS A 59 -2.29 0.24 -13.17
N TYR A 60 -1.54 0.08 -12.09
CA TYR A 60 -1.77 0.77 -10.83
C TYR A 60 -0.51 1.49 -10.40
N ALA A 61 -0.67 2.44 -9.48
CA ALA A 61 0.44 3.05 -8.78
C ALA A 61 0.21 3.11 -7.29
N TYR A 62 1.29 2.93 -6.54
CA TYR A 62 1.43 3.49 -5.20
C TYR A 62 2.07 4.87 -5.29
N GLN A 63 1.52 5.82 -4.56
CA GLN A 63 2.24 7.03 -4.16
C GLN A 63 2.66 6.86 -2.71
N ILE A 64 3.96 7.01 -2.46
CA ILE A 64 4.58 6.83 -1.16
C ILE A 64 5.16 8.17 -0.75
N ASP A 65 4.59 8.77 0.29
CA ASP A 65 4.98 10.05 0.83
C ASP A 65 5.77 9.82 2.13
N ALA A 66 7.07 10.11 2.09
CA ALA A 66 7.98 10.01 3.22
C ALA A 66 8.57 11.39 3.57
N ALA A 67 9.17 11.51 4.76
CA ALA A 67 9.81 12.77 5.16
C ALA A 67 10.94 13.21 4.21
N ALA A 68 11.64 12.24 3.60
CA ALA A 68 12.72 12.50 2.63
C ALA A 68 12.22 12.88 1.22
N GLY A 69 10.91 12.73 0.96
CA GLY A 69 10.29 13.01 -0.33
C GLY A 69 9.24 11.98 -0.71
N SER A 70 8.62 12.21 -1.87
CA SER A 70 7.61 11.33 -2.44
C SER A 70 8.17 10.53 -3.61
N PHE A 71 7.76 9.27 -3.72
CA PHE A 71 8.08 8.43 -4.87
C PHE A 71 6.89 7.58 -5.30
N THR A 72 6.91 7.16 -6.56
CA THR A 72 5.83 6.40 -7.18
C THR A 72 6.33 5.04 -7.61
N VAL A 73 5.58 3.99 -7.28
CA VAL A 73 5.82 2.64 -7.77
C VAL A 73 4.66 2.27 -8.68
N VAL A 74 4.95 2.11 -9.97
CA VAL A 74 3.98 1.66 -10.97
C VAL A 74 4.09 0.15 -11.12
N PHE A 75 2.95 -0.54 -11.14
CA PHE A 75 2.89 -1.98 -11.33
C PHE A 75 1.69 -2.39 -12.17
N ARG A 76 1.76 -3.57 -12.77
CA ARG A 76 0.66 -4.18 -13.50
C ARG A 76 0.07 -5.34 -12.70
N ALA A 77 -1.22 -5.25 -12.39
CA ALA A 77 -1.99 -6.35 -11.86
C ALA A 77 -2.51 -7.23 -13.00
N VAL A 78 -2.28 -8.54 -12.89
CA VAL A 78 -2.74 -9.54 -13.85
C VAL A 78 -3.59 -10.59 -13.12
N GLY A 79 -4.61 -11.11 -13.78
CA GLY A 79 -5.53 -12.09 -13.17
C GLY A 79 -6.96 -11.94 -13.67
N PRO A 80 -7.93 -12.57 -13.00
CA PRO A 80 -9.35 -12.37 -13.27
C PRO A 80 -9.87 -11.07 -12.63
N VAL A 81 -11.01 -10.58 -13.12
CA VAL A 81 -11.80 -9.56 -12.43
C VAL A 81 -12.52 -10.23 -11.24
N VAL A 82 -12.49 -9.60 -10.08
CA VAL A 82 -13.16 -10.05 -8.86
C VAL A 82 -14.49 -9.31 -8.73
N ALA A 83 -15.60 -10.03 -8.88
CA ALA A 83 -16.94 -9.46 -8.70
C ALA A 83 -17.14 -8.98 -7.25
N PRO A 84 -17.86 -7.87 -7.00
CA PRO A 84 -18.22 -7.48 -5.65
C PRO A 84 -19.13 -8.56 -5.02
N THR A 85 -18.71 -9.11 -3.88
CA THR A 85 -19.58 -9.94 -3.07
C THR A 85 -20.66 -9.05 -2.46
N HIS A 86 -21.91 -9.18 -2.93
CA HIS A 86 -23.05 -8.61 -2.22
C HIS A 86 -23.18 -9.34 -0.88
N SER A 87 -23.00 -8.62 0.23
CA SER A 87 -23.42 -9.03 1.57
C SER A 87 -24.64 -8.23 1.98
#